data_AF-A0A969FPE0-F1
#
_entry.id   AF-A0A969FPE0-F1
#
_cell.length_a   1.000
_cell.length_b   1.000
_cell.length_c   1.000
_cell.angle_alpha   90.00
_cell.angle_beta   90.00
_cell.angle_gamma   90.00
#
_symmetry.space_group_name_H-M   'P 1'
#
loop_
_entity.id
_entity.type
_entity.pdbx_description
1 polymer ?
#
loop_
_entity_poly.entity_id
_entity_poly.type
_entity_poly.pdbx_seq_one_letter_code
_entity_poly.pdbx_strand_id
1 'polypeptide(L)'
;MRGRSAHAGIAPEKGIDAIRVLACIVASLELGRYDAETTANIGVIRGGSSVNTVPEHAVAEGEVRSMRRETVGELLDHFVRVAVREAEVASALVSVRAAWDFEPFALPIDHLVCQRAEYALRRIGLDPRPTASAGGSDANSFNARGLPAVNFGVGAQNPHANDEFVLIEDLEKGADLALALVTPP
;
A
#
# COMPACT_ATOMS: atom_id res chain seq x y z
N MET A 1 -6.81 2.59 -19.01
CA MET A 1 -7.34 3.67 -19.89
C MET A 1 -7.43 3.18 -21.33
N ARG A 2 -8.53 3.47 -22.02
CA ARG A 2 -8.73 3.19 -23.44
C ARG A 2 -9.21 4.46 -24.14
N GLY A 3 -8.35 4.99 -25.01
CA GLY A 3 -8.64 6.09 -25.93
C GLY A 3 -8.96 5.54 -27.33
N ARG A 4 -8.48 6.24 -28.36
CA ARG A 4 -8.69 5.89 -29.77
C ARG A 4 -7.45 6.20 -30.58
N SER A 5 -6.96 5.22 -31.34
CA SER A 5 -5.77 5.38 -32.15
C SER A 5 -6.04 6.23 -33.39
N ALA A 6 -5.02 6.96 -33.83
CA ALA A 6 -4.98 7.72 -35.06
C ALA A 6 -3.53 7.95 -35.48
N HIS A 7 -3.29 8.25 -36.75
CA HIS A 7 -1.96 8.64 -37.21
C HIS A 7 -1.61 10.04 -36.68
N ALA A 8 -0.58 10.13 -35.83
CA ALA A 8 -0.27 11.33 -35.07
C ALA A 8 0.09 12.54 -35.95
N GLY A 9 0.68 12.31 -37.13
CA GLY A 9 1.04 13.37 -38.07
C GLY A 9 0.01 13.70 -39.16
N ILE A 10 -1.07 12.91 -39.31
CA ILE A 10 -2.02 13.08 -40.43
C ILE A 10 -3.38 13.57 -39.95
N ALA A 11 -3.92 12.94 -38.91
CA ALA A 11 -5.24 13.28 -38.39
C ALA A 11 -5.33 12.99 -36.87
N PRO A 12 -4.45 13.61 -36.04
CA PRO A 12 -4.45 13.38 -34.59
C PRO A 12 -5.78 13.73 -33.93
N GLU A 13 -6.55 14.66 -34.48
CA GLU A 13 -7.88 15.07 -34.02
C GLU A 13 -8.93 13.96 -34.10
N LYS A 14 -8.68 12.91 -34.90
CA LYS A 14 -9.52 11.71 -34.92
C LYS A 14 -9.20 10.76 -33.77
N GLY A 15 -8.05 10.89 -33.12
CA GLY A 15 -7.65 10.07 -31.98
C GLY A 15 -8.18 10.59 -30.65
N ILE A 16 -7.95 9.80 -29.60
CA ILE A 16 -8.11 10.19 -28.19
C ILE A 16 -6.88 9.64 -27.48
N ASP A 17 -6.00 10.53 -27.02
CA ASP A 17 -4.71 10.17 -26.44
C ASP A 17 -4.86 9.65 -25.01
N ALA A 18 -4.81 8.32 -24.85
CA ALA A 18 -4.95 7.64 -23.58
C ALA A 18 -3.84 8.00 -22.57
N ILE A 19 -2.62 8.33 -23.03
CA ILE A 19 -1.53 8.75 -22.15
C ILE A 19 -1.86 10.13 -21.57
N ARG A 20 -2.29 11.06 -22.43
CA ARG A 20 -2.65 12.41 -22.00
C ARG A 20 -3.77 12.39 -20.98
N VAL A 21 -4.84 11.62 -21.23
CA VAL A 21 -5.97 11.57 -20.27
C VAL A 21 -5.55 10.91 -18.96
N LEU A 22 -4.76 9.83 -19.01
CA LEU A 22 -4.23 9.20 -17.79
C LEU A 22 -3.33 10.16 -17.00
N ALA A 23 -2.51 10.97 -17.67
CA ALA A 23 -1.71 12.00 -17.02
C ALA A 23 -2.58 13.07 -16.35
N CYS A 24 -3.67 13.50 -16.99
CA CYS A 24 -4.64 14.41 -16.36
C CYS A 24 -5.30 13.81 -15.11
N ILE A 25 -5.64 12.52 -15.16
CA ILE A 25 -6.16 11.79 -13.98
C ILE A 25 -5.13 11.84 -12.86
N VAL A 26 -3.90 11.35 -13.10
CA VAL A 26 -2.85 11.29 -12.07
C VAL A 26 -2.52 12.67 -11.50
N ALA A 27 -2.45 13.70 -12.35
CA ALA A 27 -2.21 15.08 -11.92
C ALA A 27 -3.36 15.69 -11.10
N SER A 28 -4.57 15.15 -11.23
CA SER A 28 -5.75 15.57 -10.47
C SER A 28 -5.90 14.83 -9.14
N LEU A 29 -5.09 13.80 -8.90
CA LEU A 29 -5.06 13.09 -7.62
C LEU A 29 -4.10 13.78 -6.66
N GLU A 30 -4.51 13.89 -5.40
CA GLU A 30 -3.56 14.14 -4.33
C GLU A 30 -2.76 12.84 -4.09
N LEU A 31 -1.44 12.93 -4.06
CA LEU A 31 -0.54 11.79 -3.91
C LEU A 31 0.56 12.14 -2.91
N GLY A 32 1.15 11.12 -2.30
CA GLY A 32 2.11 11.25 -1.21
C GLY A 32 1.43 11.09 0.14
N ARG A 33 1.71 12.02 1.05
CA ARG A 33 1.30 11.98 2.46
C ARG A 33 0.05 12.83 2.67
N TYR A 34 -1.06 12.20 3.05
CA TYR A 34 -2.29 12.90 3.43
C TYR A 34 -2.28 13.30 4.91
N ASP A 35 -1.93 12.35 5.78
CA ASP A 35 -1.87 12.53 7.23
C ASP A 35 -0.88 11.54 7.87
N ALA A 36 -0.76 11.56 9.20
CA ALA A 36 0.19 10.72 9.94
C ALA A 36 0.07 9.21 9.62
N GLU A 37 -1.11 8.74 9.20
CA GLU A 37 -1.43 7.32 9.02
C GLU A 37 -1.72 6.97 7.57
N THR A 38 -1.89 7.95 6.68
CA THR A 38 -2.43 7.76 5.34
C THR A 38 -1.49 8.28 4.25
N THR A 39 -1.25 7.44 3.25
CA THR A 39 -0.49 7.76 2.03
C THR A 39 -1.12 7.16 0.79
N ALA A 40 -0.89 7.78 -0.36
CA ALA A 40 -1.17 7.17 -1.67
C ALA A 40 -0.01 7.42 -2.63
N ASN A 41 0.18 6.51 -3.58
CA ASN A 41 1.24 6.63 -4.57
C ASN A 41 0.84 6.00 -5.89
N ILE A 42 1.27 6.59 -7.01
CA ILE A 42 1.25 5.95 -8.33
C ILE A 42 2.69 5.59 -8.69
N GLY A 43 3.02 4.31 -8.62
CA GLY A 43 4.40 3.84 -8.82
C GLY A 43 4.72 3.44 -10.26
N VAL A 44 3.71 3.13 -11.07
CA VAL A 44 3.90 2.61 -12.44
C VAL A 44 2.97 3.33 -13.40
N ILE A 45 3.53 3.78 -14.53
CA ILE A 45 2.77 4.31 -15.66
C ILE A 45 3.32 3.68 -16.94
N ARG A 46 2.43 3.16 -17.80
CA ARG A 46 2.78 2.56 -19.10
C ARG A 46 1.75 2.97 -20.14
N GLY A 47 2.15 3.15 -21.39
CA GLY A 47 1.21 3.45 -22.49
C GLY A 47 1.90 3.74 -23.81
N GLY A 48 1.12 3.71 -24.89
CA GLY A 48 1.61 3.92 -26.25
C GLY A 48 2.29 2.68 -26.86
N SER A 49 2.43 2.68 -28.18
CA SER A 49 3.02 1.57 -28.95
C SER A 49 4.07 2.05 -29.95
N SER A 50 3.90 3.25 -30.52
CA SER A 50 4.86 3.90 -31.40
C SER A 50 4.72 5.42 -31.34
N VAL A 51 5.78 6.14 -31.72
CA VAL A 51 5.82 7.62 -31.68
C VAL A 51 4.88 8.29 -32.70
N ASN A 52 4.52 7.58 -33.77
CA ASN A 52 3.67 8.10 -34.86
C ASN A 52 2.19 7.70 -34.74
N THR A 53 1.79 7.08 -33.62
CA THR A 53 0.41 6.67 -33.35
C THR A 53 -0.09 7.38 -32.10
N VAL A 54 -1.27 8.02 -32.18
CA VAL A 54 -1.97 8.50 -30.98
C VAL A 54 -2.24 7.31 -30.05
N PRO A 55 -1.75 7.32 -28.80
CA PRO A 55 -1.89 6.20 -27.89
C PRO A 55 -3.36 5.86 -27.60
N GLU A 56 -3.81 4.65 -27.94
CA GLU A 56 -5.15 4.18 -27.57
C GLU A 56 -5.19 3.51 -26.20
N HIS A 57 -4.03 3.21 -25.61
CA HIS A 57 -3.93 2.47 -24.37
C HIS A 57 -2.89 3.07 -23.42
N ALA A 58 -3.28 3.21 -22.16
CA ALA A 58 -2.41 3.56 -21.05
C ALA A 58 -2.93 2.95 -19.73
N VAL A 59 -2.01 2.68 -18.81
CA VAL A 59 -2.31 2.13 -17.47
C VAL A 59 -1.43 2.83 -16.43
N ALA A 60 -2.03 3.09 -15.27
CA ALA A 60 -1.32 3.50 -14.07
C ALA A 60 -1.63 2.49 -12.96
N GLU A 61 -0.62 2.14 -12.17
CA GLU A 61 -0.76 1.28 -11.00
C GLU A 61 -0.16 1.99 -9.79
N GLY A 62 -0.81 1.81 -8.64
CA GLY A 62 -0.48 2.50 -7.42
C GLY A 62 -1.10 1.84 -6.21
N GLU A 63 -0.87 2.46 -5.06
CA GLU A 63 -1.36 1.99 -3.78
C GLU A 63 -1.98 3.13 -2.97
N VAL A 64 -2.90 2.76 -2.09
CA VAL A 64 -3.40 3.58 -0.99
C VAL A 64 -3.17 2.79 0.29
N ARG A 65 -2.62 3.45 1.31
CA ARG A 65 -2.34 2.85 2.61
C ARG A 65 -2.88 3.76 3.70
N SER A 66 -3.62 3.18 4.63
CA SER A 66 -4.09 3.86 5.85
C SER A 66 -4.23 2.85 6.98
N MET A 67 -4.08 3.33 8.23
CA MET A 67 -4.46 2.55 9.41
C MET A 67 -5.98 2.41 9.55
N ARG A 68 -6.75 3.19 8.80
CA ARG A 68 -8.22 3.23 8.86
C ARG A 68 -8.82 2.71 7.55
N ARG A 69 -9.60 1.63 7.66
CA ARG A 69 -10.23 0.96 6.51
C ARG A 69 -11.17 1.91 5.76
N GLU A 70 -11.91 2.72 6.50
CA GLU A 70 -12.87 3.69 5.97
C GLU A 70 -12.18 4.72 5.08
N THR A 71 -11.01 5.22 5.51
CA THR A 71 -10.22 6.20 4.75
C THR A 71 -9.69 5.65 3.45
N VAL A 72 -9.28 4.38 3.41
CA VAL A 72 -8.92 3.74 2.14
C VAL A 72 -10.13 3.71 1.21
N GLY A 73 -11.32 3.35 1.72
CA GLY A 73 -12.56 3.37 0.95
C GLY A 73 -12.88 4.74 0.36
N GLU A 74 -12.85 5.78 1.20
CA GLU A 74 -13.14 7.16 0.80
C GLU A 74 -12.16 7.68 -0.28
N LEU A 75 -10.87 7.37 -0.14
CA LEU A 75 -9.84 7.73 -1.12
C LEU A 75 -10.01 6.96 -2.44
N LEU A 76 -10.29 5.66 -2.38
CA LEU A 76 -10.55 4.89 -3.60
C LEU A 76 -11.78 5.41 -4.34
N ASP A 77 -12.86 5.72 -3.62
CA ASP A 77 -14.06 6.31 -4.21
C ASP A 77 -13.76 7.69 -4.82
N HIS A 78 -12.92 8.50 -4.17
CA HIS A 78 -12.44 9.77 -4.72
C HIS A 78 -11.63 9.56 -6.01
N PHE A 79 -10.71 8.60 -6.03
CA PHE A 79 -9.90 8.28 -7.21
C PHE A 79 -10.76 7.83 -8.38
N VAL A 80 -11.78 7.00 -8.12
CA VAL A 80 -12.76 6.60 -9.13
C VAL A 80 -13.52 7.82 -9.68
N ARG A 81 -14.01 8.72 -8.81
CA ARG A 81 -14.70 9.95 -9.26
C ARG A 81 -13.83 10.83 -10.14
N VAL A 82 -12.57 11.05 -9.77
CA VAL A 82 -11.62 11.82 -10.58
C VAL A 82 -11.35 11.13 -11.92
N ALA A 83 -11.09 9.82 -11.90
CA ALA A 83 -10.82 9.04 -13.09
C ALA A 83 -11.98 9.08 -14.10
N VAL A 84 -13.22 8.92 -13.62
CA VAL A 84 -14.43 9.00 -14.44
C VAL A 84 -14.60 10.40 -15.03
N ARG A 85 -14.47 11.46 -14.21
CA ARG A 85 -14.60 12.85 -14.66
C ARG A 85 -13.63 13.18 -15.79
N GLU A 86 -12.34 12.90 -15.62
CA GLU A 86 -11.34 13.23 -16.64
C GLU A 86 -11.52 12.38 -17.92
N ALA A 87 -11.95 11.13 -17.78
CA ALA A 87 -12.27 10.28 -18.93
C ALA A 87 -13.47 10.82 -19.72
N GLU A 88 -14.53 11.27 -19.04
CA GLU A 88 -15.72 11.87 -19.67
C GLU A 88 -15.36 13.15 -20.45
N VAL A 89 -14.57 14.05 -19.84
CA VAL A 89 -14.09 15.29 -20.50
C VAL A 89 -13.36 14.98 -21.81
N ALA A 90 -12.60 13.88 -21.86
CA ALA A 90 -11.85 13.46 -23.03
C ALA A 90 -12.60 12.48 -23.96
N SER A 91 -13.85 12.14 -23.67
CA SER A 91 -14.61 11.10 -24.38
C SER A 91 -13.89 9.74 -24.43
N ALA A 92 -13.11 9.42 -23.40
CA ALA A 92 -12.34 8.19 -23.26
C ALA A 92 -13.04 7.17 -22.35
N LEU A 93 -12.57 5.93 -22.37
CA LEU A 93 -13.06 4.87 -21.49
C LEU A 93 -12.05 4.55 -20.39
N VAL A 94 -12.49 4.60 -19.14
CA VAL A 94 -11.68 4.25 -17.98
C VAL A 94 -12.23 3.01 -17.27
N SER A 95 -11.33 2.18 -16.77
CA SER A 95 -11.65 1.08 -15.86
C SER A 95 -10.69 1.19 -14.69
N VAL A 96 -11.25 1.27 -13.48
CA VAL A 96 -10.51 1.32 -12.23
C VAL A 96 -10.79 0.00 -11.50
N ARG A 97 -9.72 -0.61 -10.97
CA ARG A 97 -9.80 -1.83 -10.16
C ARG A 97 -8.95 -1.61 -8.93
N ALA A 98 -9.49 -2.00 -7.79
CA ALA A 98 -8.78 -1.97 -6.52
C ALA A 98 -9.03 -3.30 -5.80
N ALA A 99 -8.03 -3.76 -5.08
CA ALA A 99 -8.09 -4.92 -4.22
C ALA A 99 -7.22 -4.66 -3.00
N TRP A 100 -7.57 -5.28 -1.88
CA TRP A 100 -6.70 -5.29 -0.70
C TRP A 100 -5.53 -6.22 -0.96
N ASP A 101 -4.32 -5.71 -0.80
CA ASP A 101 -3.13 -6.55 -0.62
C ASP A 101 -3.12 -7.12 0.81
N PHE A 102 -3.37 -6.24 1.79
CA PHE A 102 -3.67 -6.59 3.16
C PHE A 102 -4.50 -5.47 3.82
N GLU A 103 -5.34 -5.83 4.80
CA GLU A 103 -6.12 -4.85 5.56
C GLU A 103 -5.33 -4.32 6.77
N PRO A 104 -5.54 -3.07 7.21
CA PRO A 104 -5.02 -2.60 8.49
C PRO A 104 -5.70 -3.33 9.65
N PHE A 105 -5.00 -3.43 10.78
CA PHE A 105 -5.58 -3.97 12.01
C PHE A 105 -5.09 -3.17 13.22
N ALA A 106 -5.90 -3.19 14.28
CA ALA A 106 -5.55 -2.67 15.58
C ALA A 106 -6.12 -3.62 16.64
N LEU A 107 -5.28 -3.99 17.62
CA LEU A 107 -5.68 -4.81 18.76
C LEU A 107 -5.64 -3.96 20.03
N PRO A 108 -6.67 -4.05 20.91
CA PRO A 108 -6.61 -3.45 22.23
C PRO A 108 -5.39 -3.93 23.01
N ILE A 109 -4.76 -3.05 23.79
CA ILE A 109 -3.54 -3.40 24.54
C ILE A 109 -3.83 -4.46 25.63
N ASP A 110 -5.07 -4.51 26.12
CA ASP A 110 -5.56 -5.49 27.08
C ASP A 110 -6.03 -6.80 26.42
N HIS A 111 -5.94 -6.93 25.10
CA HIS A 111 -6.22 -8.19 24.42
C HIS A 111 -5.20 -9.27 24.84
N LEU A 112 -5.64 -10.52 24.98
CA LEU A 112 -4.82 -11.64 25.48
C LEU A 112 -3.47 -11.79 24.76
N VAL A 113 -3.46 -11.71 23.43
CA VAL A 113 -2.23 -11.78 22.62
C VAL A 113 -1.25 -10.63 22.92
N CYS A 114 -1.77 -9.41 23.16
CA CYS A 114 -0.96 -8.25 23.52
C CYS A 114 -0.37 -8.40 24.93
N GLN A 115 -1.18 -8.81 25.90
CA GLN A 115 -0.71 -9.09 27.27
C GLN A 115 0.36 -10.21 27.29
N ARG A 116 0.19 -11.24 26.46
CA ARG A 116 1.17 -12.33 26.32
C ARG A 116 2.48 -11.83 25.73
N ALA A 117 2.42 -10.99 24.70
CA ALA A 117 3.58 -10.35 24.11
C ALA A 117 4.32 -9.45 25.12
N GLU A 118 3.58 -8.63 25.86
CA GLU A 118 4.13 -7.73 26.89
C GLU A 118 4.83 -8.51 28.01
N TYR A 119 4.20 -9.59 28.50
CA TYR A 119 4.81 -10.49 29.48
C TYR A 119 6.12 -11.09 28.95
N ALA A 120 6.13 -11.63 27.73
CA ALA A 120 7.29 -12.29 27.15
C ALA A 120 8.47 -11.32 26.96
N LEU A 121 8.19 -10.11 26.46
CA LEU A 121 9.18 -9.05 26.30
C LEU A 121 9.80 -8.64 27.64
N ARG A 122 8.98 -8.43 28.68
CA ARG A 122 9.49 -8.10 30.02
C ARG A 122 10.33 -9.23 30.63
N ARG A 123 9.93 -10.48 30.43
CA ARG A 123 10.65 -11.66 30.94
C ARG A 123 12.08 -11.75 30.41
N ILE A 124 12.33 -11.29 29.19
CA ILE A 124 13.66 -11.28 28.57
C ILE A 124 14.43 -9.97 28.77
N GLY A 125 13.91 -9.08 29.63
CA GLY A 125 14.52 -7.81 30.02
C GLY A 125 14.28 -6.67 29.04
N LEU A 126 13.30 -6.77 28.14
CA LEU A 126 12.95 -5.72 27.18
C LEU A 126 11.75 -4.89 27.67
N ASP A 127 11.75 -3.60 27.30
CA ASP A 127 10.64 -2.67 27.53
C ASP A 127 9.63 -2.77 26.37
N PRO A 128 8.39 -3.24 26.60
CA PRO A 128 7.39 -3.36 25.56
C PRO A 128 6.93 -1.98 25.05
N ARG A 129 7.04 -1.76 23.74
CA ARG A 129 6.63 -0.49 23.09
C ARG A 129 5.67 -0.76 21.95
N PRO A 130 4.35 -0.78 22.23
CA PRO A 130 3.33 -0.88 21.18
C PRO A 130 3.53 0.25 20.18
N THR A 131 3.73 -0.09 18.91
CA THR A 131 4.05 0.86 17.85
C THR A 131 3.24 0.53 16.60
N ALA A 132 2.68 1.56 15.96
CA ALA A 132 2.03 1.39 14.67
C ALA A 132 3.08 1.14 13.58
N SER A 133 2.85 0.14 12.72
CA SER A 133 3.71 -0.14 11.56
C SER A 133 2.96 0.18 10.28
N ALA A 134 3.56 1.00 9.43
CA ALA A 134 3.05 1.22 8.08
C ALA A 134 3.36 0.06 7.13
N GLY A 135 4.03 -1.02 7.57
CA GLY A 135 4.30 -2.20 6.76
C GLY A 135 3.17 -3.24 6.78
N GLY A 136 3.15 -4.11 5.78
CA GLY A 136 2.32 -5.32 5.76
C GLY A 136 3.08 -6.53 6.29
N SER A 137 2.36 -7.46 6.93
CA SER A 137 2.88 -8.76 7.35
C SER A 137 1.76 -9.81 7.39
N ASP A 138 2.09 -11.07 7.64
CA ASP A 138 1.08 -12.12 7.81
C ASP A 138 0.11 -11.85 8.97
N ALA A 139 0.52 -11.04 9.97
CA ALA A 139 -0.37 -10.61 11.04
C ALA A 139 -1.61 -9.87 10.51
N ASN A 140 -1.49 -9.09 9.43
CA ASN A 140 -2.63 -8.45 8.79
C ASN A 140 -3.62 -9.49 8.28
N SER A 141 -3.12 -10.52 7.60
CA SER A 141 -3.93 -11.61 7.06
C SER A 141 -4.58 -12.47 8.15
N PHE A 142 -3.89 -12.72 9.27
CA PHE A 142 -4.48 -13.43 10.41
C PHE A 142 -5.58 -12.63 11.08
N ASN A 143 -5.35 -11.34 11.37
CA ASN A 143 -6.35 -10.48 11.99
C ASN A 143 -7.58 -10.29 11.10
N ALA A 144 -7.41 -10.11 9.78
CA ALA A 144 -8.52 -10.04 8.83
C ALA A 144 -9.39 -11.32 8.79
N ARG A 145 -8.83 -12.46 9.21
CA ARG A 145 -9.53 -13.75 9.33
C ARG A 145 -10.02 -14.04 10.75
N GLY A 146 -9.96 -13.07 11.65
CA GLY A 146 -10.42 -13.21 13.03
C GLY A 146 -9.46 -13.98 13.95
N LEU A 147 -8.18 -14.09 13.59
CA LEU A 147 -7.13 -14.68 14.42
C LEU A 147 -6.24 -13.55 14.96
N PRO A 148 -6.41 -13.13 16.23
CA PRO A 148 -5.64 -12.04 16.80
C PRO A 148 -4.13 -12.34 16.79
N ALA A 149 -3.38 -11.51 16.07
CA ALA A 149 -1.93 -11.65 15.92
C ALA A 149 -1.24 -10.29 16.08
N VAL A 150 -0.06 -10.29 16.69
CA VAL A 150 0.82 -9.12 16.79
C VAL A 150 2.12 -9.42 16.06
N ASN A 151 2.76 -8.37 15.56
CA ASN A 151 4.09 -8.47 14.97
C ASN A 151 5.16 -8.01 15.96
N PHE A 152 6.35 -8.58 15.87
CA PHE A 152 7.49 -8.20 16.72
C PHE A 152 8.60 -7.59 15.87
N GLY A 153 9.25 -6.56 16.40
CA GLY A 153 10.50 -6.07 15.83
C GLY A 153 11.60 -7.10 16.07
N VAL A 154 12.31 -7.49 15.01
CA VAL A 154 13.41 -8.48 15.06
C VAL A 154 14.80 -7.83 15.06
N GLY A 155 14.87 -6.51 15.22
CA GLY A 155 16.12 -5.74 15.21
C GLY A 155 16.75 -5.49 13.83
N ALA A 156 16.11 -5.94 12.75
CA ALA A 156 16.59 -5.69 11.39
C ALA A 156 16.73 -4.19 11.09
N GLN A 157 17.84 -3.84 10.43
CA GLN A 157 18.20 -2.50 10.01
C GLN A 157 18.21 -2.44 8.48
N ASN A 158 17.73 -1.33 7.92
CA ASN A 158 17.67 -1.07 6.47
C ASN A 158 16.98 -2.20 5.66
N PRO A 159 15.76 -2.64 6.02
CA PRO A 159 15.06 -3.68 5.27
C PRO A 159 14.89 -3.28 3.80
N HIS A 160 15.11 -4.23 2.89
CA HIS A 160 15.07 -4.06 1.43
C HIS A 160 16.21 -3.21 0.82
N ALA A 161 17.31 -3.03 1.55
CA ALA A 161 18.51 -2.36 1.05
C ALA A 161 19.69 -3.34 0.91
N ASN A 162 20.71 -2.95 0.12
CA ASN A 162 21.90 -3.78 -0.08
C ASN A 162 22.78 -3.89 1.18
N ASP A 163 22.56 -3.00 2.15
CA ASP A 163 23.20 -2.95 3.46
C ASP A 163 22.24 -3.35 4.57
N GLU A 164 21.25 -4.19 4.28
CA GLU A 164 20.38 -4.80 5.29
C GLU A 164 21.20 -5.68 6.24
N PHE A 165 21.03 -5.48 7.55
CA PHE A 165 21.70 -6.29 8.57
C PHE A 165 20.87 -6.41 9.86
N VAL A 166 21.28 -7.31 10.74
CA VAL A 166 20.78 -7.44 12.11
C VAL A 166 21.96 -7.63 13.05
N LEU A 167 21.88 -7.09 14.27
CA LEU A 167 22.90 -7.33 15.29
C LEU A 167 22.76 -8.75 15.84
N ILE A 168 23.88 -9.40 16.15
CA ILE A 168 23.85 -10.75 16.74
C ILE A 168 23.03 -10.74 18.04
N GLU A 169 23.20 -9.71 18.88
CA GLU A 169 22.46 -9.54 20.12
C GLU A 169 20.93 -9.45 19.89
N ASP A 170 20.49 -8.77 18.84
CA ASP A 170 19.06 -8.68 18.49
C ASP A 170 18.52 -10.03 18.00
N LEU A 171 19.32 -10.76 17.22
CA LEU A 171 18.97 -12.10 16.76
C LEU A 171 18.82 -13.08 17.93
N GLU A 172 19.76 -13.06 18.88
CA GLU A 172 19.70 -13.84 20.11
C GLU A 172 18.47 -13.46 20.95
N LYS A 173 18.16 -12.16 21.07
CA LYS A 173 16.94 -11.69 21.73
C LYS A 173 15.66 -12.14 21.04
N GLY A 174 15.66 -12.24 19.71
CA GLY A 174 14.57 -12.84 18.96
C GLY A 174 14.32 -14.29 19.35
N ALA A 175 15.38 -15.08 19.53
CA ALA A 175 15.28 -16.47 19.99
C ALA A 175 14.76 -16.57 21.44
N ASP A 176 15.28 -15.74 22.35
CA ASP A 176 14.80 -15.64 23.73
C ASP A 176 13.30 -15.30 23.78
N LEU A 177 12.87 -14.36 22.94
CA LEU A 177 11.46 -13.95 22.84
C LEU A 177 10.58 -15.10 22.36
N ALA A 178 10.99 -15.81 21.31
CA ALA A 178 10.26 -16.95 20.80
C ALA A 178 10.09 -18.04 21.87
N LEU A 179 11.14 -18.33 22.64
CA LEU A 179 11.07 -19.26 23.77
C LEU A 179 10.12 -18.76 24.86
N ALA A 180 10.23 -17.49 25.26
CA ALA A 180 9.37 -16.89 26.28
C ALA A 180 7.88 -16.94 25.88
N LEU A 181 7.56 -16.78 24.60
CA LEU A 181 6.19 -16.84 24.07
C LEU A 181 5.58 -18.25 24.14
N VAL A 182 6.36 -19.31 24.06
CA VAL A 182 5.86 -20.70 24.14
C VAL A 182 5.97 -21.32 25.53
N THR A 183 6.71 -20.72 26.46
CA THR A 183 6.81 -21.20 27.84
C THR A 183 5.85 -20.46 28.79
N PRO A 184 5.09 -21.16 29.64
CA PRO A 184 4.13 -20.53 30.54
C PRO A 184 4.77 -19.52 31.51
N PRO A 185 3.95 -18.62 32.09
CA PRO A 185 4.40 -17.62 33.03
C PRO A 185 5.16 -18.16 34.24
#